data_AF-A0AAW1TAK6-F1
#
_entry.id   AF-A0AAW1TAK6-F1
#
_cell.length_a   1.000
_cell.length_b   1.000
_cell.length_c   1.000
_cell.angle_alpha   90.00
_cell.angle_beta   90.00
_cell.angle_gamma   90.00
#
_symmetry.space_group_name_H-M   'P 1'
#
loop_
_entity.id
_entity.type
_entity.pdbx_description
1 polymer ?
#
loop_
_entity_poly.entity_id
_entity_poly.type
_entity_poly.pdbx_seq_one_letter_code
_entity_poly.pdbx_strand_id
1 'polypeptide(L)'
;MAVNADTMPTSNKLAQRQVVHSIFHILRSKPQPFTERKDLLESGVATECKDTVREDLQRARSFPGLLHGQDERGRSAWQYARPHAAHIPNSRERRTAQVKHHATQKDKIADAESKLQDLQRAVSRSLGEQGSLVMEHTGLEKQIAMMQQQDALTKKGQASPQPTPRKIDPNEMLEVPTADGFAMMRAGDVADTTAEEFHDIRRVFGKRVVPLLHKAKFSPSSQAGQEVAGLMASFSLLFSAKAQLNPHSAREVFLLKQPCEGPLPNTFWQGLIHYMALTGDQQQQLLKARRLYLSRQGQLLRARQSLISRLQASFSKSAGPTEVDILEKASREQELEKQLQANLEEDNSLFTQFCDEAKIQILSLWQRAIMGVHVWPRPFDALELCNYLAKEALEPASQELLSQHGQRQLRGPRTLRHAGSPAGALLEGLVRAESTDGKSWNTQGQDSRC
;
A
#
# COMPACT_ATOMS: atom_id res chain seq x y z
N MET A 1 -45.48 51.33 12.31
CA MET A 1 -45.17 51.01 13.72
C MET A 1 -43.67 50.85 13.86
N ALA A 2 -43.15 51.34 14.99
CA ALA A 2 -41.78 51.75 15.22
C ALA A 2 -40.78 50.61 15.50
N VAL A 3 -39.54 50.82 15.03
CA VAL A 3 -38.22 50.66 15.69
C VAL A 3 -37.99 49.48 16.64
N ASN A 4 -37.01 48.62 16.31
CA ASN A 4 -35.79 48.53 17.13
C ASN A 4 -34.63 47.81 16.41
N ALA A 5 -33.45 48.43 16.56
CA ALA A 5 -32.14 47.96 16.19
C ALA A 5 -31.42 47.37 17.42
N ASP A 6 -30.23 46.83 17.19
CA ASP A 6 -29.21 46.33 18.13
C ASP A 6 -29.33 44.88 18.62
N THR A 7 -28.53 44.00 17.99
CA THR A 7 -27.38 43.36 18.67
C THR A 7 -26.49 42.62 17.66
N MET A 8 -25.24 43.08 17.53
CA MET A 8 -24.08 42.32 17.04
C MET A 8 -23.50 41.49 18.20
N PRO A 9 -22.78 40.37 17.95
CA PRO A 9 -21.31 40.49 17.84
C PRO A 9 -20.67 39.66 16.70
N THR A 10 -19.86 40.38 15.92
CA THR A 10 -18.48 40.12 15.47
C THR A 10 -17.93 38.70 15.27
N SER A 11 -17.39 38.55 14.06
CA SER A 11 -16.06 38.00 13.72
C SER A 11 -15.89 36.48 13.68
N ASN A 12 -15.59 35.98 12.47
CA ASN A 12 -14.38 35.18 12.14
C ASN A 12 -14.61 34.12 11.04
N LYS A 13 -15.14 34.51 9.86
CA LYS A 13 -15.27 33.59 8.70
C LYS A 13 -14.88 34.17 7.34
N LEU A 14 -14.26 35.36 7.28
CA LEU A 14 -13.88 35.98 6.00
C LEU A 14 -12.41 35.81 5.59
N ALA A 15 -11.56 35.24 6.44
CA ALA A 15 -10.12 35.05 6.13
C ALA A 15 -9.74 33.67 5.56
N GLN A 16 -10.67 32.71 5.45
CA GLN A 16 -10.38 31.36 4.93
C GLN A 16 -10.91 31.08 3.51
N ARG A 17 -11.61 32.03 2.87
CA ARG A 17 -12.12 31.86 1.51
C ARG A 17 -11.30 32.53 0.41
N GLN A 18 -10.26 33.30 0.75
CA GLN A 18 -9.43 34.00 -0.24
C GLN A 18 -8.18 33.23 -0.71
N VAL A 19 -7.80 32.11 -0.10
CA VAL A 19 -6.60 31.35 -0.51
C VAL A 19 -6.92 30.24 -1.53
N VAL A 20 -8.15 29.73 -1.58
CA VAL A 20 -8.54 28.65 -2.52
C VAL A 20 -8.90 29.19 -3.92
N HIS A 21 -9.22 30.47 -4.04
CA HIS A 21 -9.65 31.06 -5.31
C HIS A 21 -8.49 31.62 -6.17
N SER A 22 -7.28 31.76 -5.62
CA SER A 22 -6.10 32.27 -6.35
C SER A 22 -5.29 31.20 -7.07
N ILE A 23 -5.41 29.92 -6.69
CA ILE A 23 -4.67 28.81 -7.31
C ILE A 23 -5.37 28.31 -8.59
N PHE A 24 -6.69 28.49 -8.70
CA PHE A 24 -7.46 28.00 -9.84
C PHE A 24 -7.34 28.85 -11.11
N HIS A 25 -6.80 30.07 -11.04
CA HIS A 25 -6.72 30.99 -12.18
C HIS A 25 -5.35 31.04 -12.88
N ILE A 26 -4.31 30.40 -12.33
CA ILE A 26 -2.96 30.39 -12.89
C ILE A 26 -2.75 29.22 -13.88
N LEU A 27 -3.59 28.16 -13.84
CA LEU A 27 -3.42 26.96 -14.66
C LEU A 27 -4.12 26.98 -16.04
N ARG A 28 -4.39 28.16 -16.62
CA ARG A 28 -5.08 28.27 -17.92
C ARG A 28 -4.42 29.18 -18.96
N SER A 29 -3.10 29.36 -18.91
CA SER A 29 -2.33 29.92 -20.03
C SER A 29 -1.64 28.80 -20.82
N LYS A 30 -1.95 28.72 -22.12
CA LYS A 30 -1.33 27.79 -23.08
C LYS A 30 0.19 28.06 -23.20
N PRO A 31 1.06 27.05 -23.35
CA PRO A 31 2.44 27.31 -23.72
C PRO A 31 2.57 27.52 -25.24
N GLN A 32 3.20 28.63 -25.65
CA GLN A 32 3.87 28.72 -26.95
C GLN A 32 5.33 28.27 -26.81
N PRO A 33 5.96 27.74 -27.87
CA PRO A 33 7.29 27.15 -27.77
C PRO A 33 8.35 28.24 -27.91
N PHE A 34 9.41 28.16 -27.11
CA PHE A 34 10.66 28.85 -27.42
C PHE A 34 11.85 27.90 -27.28
N THR A 35 12.57 27.83 -28.40
CA THR A 35 13.81 27.15 -28.70
C THR A 35 15.01 27.82 -28.03
N GLU A 36 16.07 27.03 -27.87
CA GLU A 36 17.48 27.42 -27.66
C GLU A 36 17.88 28.04 -26.32
N ARG A 37 18.61 27.25 -25.53
CA ARG A 37 19.96 27.62 -25.06
C ARG A 37 20.76 26.38 -24.69
N LYS A 38 21.51 25.93 -25.68
CA LYS A 38 22.74 25.17 -25.55
C LYS A 38 23.82 26.14 -25.04
N ASP A 39 24.83 25.60 -24.36
CA ASP A 39 26.05 26.27 -23.89
C ASP A 39 25.97 26.84 -22.46
N LEU A 40 26.35 25.98 -21.51
CA LEU A 40 27.13 26.29 -20.30
C LEU A 40 27.36 24.98 -19.55
N LEU A 41 28.30 24.18 -20.04
CA LEU A 41 28.67 22.90 -19.42
C LEU A 41 30.16 22.62 -19.65
N GLU A 42 31.02 23.50 -19.17
CA GLU A 42 32.45 23.20 -18.99
C GLU A 42 32.99 23.86 -17.71
N SER A 43 33.83 23.09 -17.01
CA SER A 43 34.65 23.42 -15.83
C SER A 43 34.02 23.20 -14.46
N GLY A 44 34.50 22.17 -13.75
CA GLY A 44 34.28 22.07 -12.30
C GLY A 44 34.37 20.70 -11.64
N VAL A 45 35.18 19.75 -12.13
CA VAL A 45 35.43 18.49 -11.39
C VAL A 45 36.90 18.08 -11.50
N ALA A 46 37.78 18.71 -10.70
CA ALA A 46 39.15 18.20 -10.48
C ALA A 46 39.89 18.88 -9.30
N THR A 47 39.32 19.01 -8.09
CA THR A 47 40.10 19.57 -6.96
C THR A 47 39.77 19.07 -5.55
N GLU A 48 38.96 18.03 -5.33
CA GLU A 48 38.50 17.71 -3.95
C GLU A 48 39.09 16.46 -3.28
N CYS A 49 40.23 15.94 -3.75
CA CYS A 49 40.82 14.73 -3.15
C CYS A 49 42.30 14.86 -2.72
N LYS A 50 42.85 16.09 -2.68
CA LYS A 50 44.25 16.34 -2.25
C LYS A 50 44.39 17.10 -0.93
N ASP A 51 43.32 17.69 -0.41
CA ASP A 51 43.42 18.56 0.77
C ASP A 51 43.28 17.83 2.11
N THR A 52 42.56 16.69 2.16
CA THR A 52 42.38 15.91 3.40
C THR A 52 43.65 15.20 3.87
N VAL A 53 44.50 14.71 2.96
CA VAL A 53 45.76 14.03 3.34
C VAL A 53 46.84 15.04 3.81
N ARG A 54 46.75 16.29 3.38
CA ARG A 54 47.69 17.35 3.76
C ARG A 54 47.38 17.93 5.14
N GLU A 55 46.11 18.00 5.53
CA GLU A 55 45.69 18.44 6.87
C GLU A 55 46.04 17.43 7.97
N ASP A 56 45.92 16.13 7.71
CA ASP A 56 46.26 15.11 8.72
C ASP A 56 47.78 15.00 8.96
N LEU A 57 48.61 15.23 7.93
CA LEU A 57 50.06 15.33 8.07
C LEU A 57 50.53 16.64 8.74
N GLN A 58 49.72 17.71 8.67
CA GLN A 58 49.99 18.95 9.40
C GLN A 58 49.53 18.87 10.87
N ARG A 59 48.42 18.18 11.18
CA ARG A 59 48.01 17.91 12.57
C ARG A 59 48.99 17.01 13.33
N ALA A 60 49.66 16.09 12.66
CA ALA A 60 50.70 15.27 13.28
C ALA A 60 51.99 16.05 13.63
N ARG A 61 52.19 17.25 13.07
CA ARG A 61 53.39 18.08 13.30
C ARG A 61 53.19 19.24 14.29
N SER A 62 51.99 19.45 14.80
CA SER A 62 51.64 20.60 15.66
C SER A 62 51.25 20.24 17.10
N PHE A 63 51.74 19.12 17.64
CA PHE A 63 51.68 18.79 19.08
C PHE A 63 53.03 19.01 19.79
N PRO A 64 53.41 20.24 20.16
CA PRO A 64 54.46 20.46 21.16
C PRO A 64 53.80 20.48 22.54
N GLY A 65 53.54 19.31 23.13
CA GLY A 65 52.84 19.28 24.41
C GLY A 65 52.47 17.92 24.95
N LEU A 66 53.40 16.96 24.95
CA LEU A 66 53.23 15.68 25.65
C LEU A 66 54.59 15.16 26.14
N LEU A 67 55.30 16.03 26.85
CA LEU A 67 56.44 15.67 27.69
C LEU A 67 56.23 16.46 28.99
N HIS A 68 55.63 15.83 30.00
CA HIS A 68 55.72 16.08 31.45
C HIS A 68 54.46 15.54 32.14
N GLY A 69 54.25 14.22 32.06
CA GLY A 69 53.38 13.52 32.98
C GLY A 69 54.24 12.97 34.12
N GLN A 70 54.20 13.62 35.29
CA GLN A 70 54.67 13.01 36.54
C GLN A 70 53.56 12.07 37.05
N ASP A 71 53.94 10.87 37.47
CA ASP A 71 53.02 9.99 38.19
C ASP A 71 52.78 10.52 39.62
N GLU A 72 51.67 10.13 40.25
CA GLU A 72 51.28 10.54 41.62
C GLU A 72 52.23 10.04 42.73
N ARG A 73 53.41 9.51 42.37
CA ARG A 73 54.48 9.10 43.30
C ARG A 73 55.78 9.89 43.10
N GLY A 74 55.76 10.96 42.31
CA GLY A 74 56.89 11.86 42.15
C GLY A 74 58.11 11.23 41.48
N ARG A 75 57.92 10.24 40.59
CA ARG A 75 59.05 9.60 39.88
C ARG A 75 59.20 10.14 38.46
N SER A 76 60.31 10.83 38.24
CA SER A 76 60.76 11.34 36.94
C SER A 76 60.99 10.22 35.93
N ALA A 77 60.40 10.36 34.74
CA ALA A 77 60.50 9.42 33.61
C ALA A 77 61.92 9.27 33.00
N TRP A 78 62.94 9.93 33.56
CA TRP A 78 64.32 9.90 33.06
C TRP A 78 65.25 8.90 33.77
N GLN A 79 64.76 8.09 34.71
CA GLN A 79 65.63 7.18 35.49
C GLN A 79 65.72 5.71 35.01
N TYR A 80 65.06 5.33 33.92
CA TYR A 80 65.15 3.95 33.38
C TYR A 80 66.03 3.77 32.13
N ALA A 81 66.85 4.77 31.78
CA ALA A 81 67.86 4.64 30.73
C ALA A 81 69.25 4.37 31.32
N ARG A 82 69.41 3.26 32.07
CA ARG A 82 70.74 2.65 32.23
C ARG A 82 70.97 1.75 31.01
N PRO A 83 71.98 2.01 30.17
CA PRO A 83 72.37 1.06 29.13
C PRO A 83 72.99 -0.15 29.84
N HIS A 84 72.19 -1.18 30.10
CA HIS A 84 72.75 -2.50 30.33
C HIS A 84 73.55 -2.85 29.08
N ALA A 85 74.86 -3.06 29.27
CA ALA A 85 75.78 -3.48 28.24
C ALA A 85 75.11 -4.56 27.38
N ALA A 86 74.77 -4.19 26.14
CA ALA A 86 74.11 -5.09 25.22
C ALA A 86 75.01 -6.30 25.06
N HIS A 87 74.52 -7.46 25.51
CA HIS A 87 75.14 -8.74 25.21
C HIS A 87 75.17 -8.85 23.69
N ILE A 88 76.32 -8.56 23.08
CA ILE A 88 76.55 -8.77 21.65
C ILE A 88 76.45 -10.29 21.49
N PRO A 89 75.40 -10.81 20.83
CA PRO A 89 75.24 -12.25 20.70
C PRO A 89 76.43 -12.74 19.89
N ASN A 90 77.11 -13.77 20.39
CA ASN A 90 78.25 -14.36 19.69
C ASN A 90 77.78 -14.81 18.29
N SER A 91 78.67 -14.80 17.29
CA SER A 91 78.32 -15.01 15.87
C SER A 91 77.46 -16.27 15.60
N ARG A 92 77.56 -17.30 16.46
CA ARG A 92 76.72 -18.49 16.44
C ARG A 92 75.25 -18.23 16.79
N GLU A 93 74.96 -17.39 17.79
CA GLU A 93 73.59 -17.07 18.22
C GLU A 93 72.84 -16.28 17.14
N ARG A 94 73.53 -15.34 16.47
CA ARG A 94 72.99 -14.61 15.32
C ARG A 94 72.65 -15.53 14.15
N ARG A 95 73.50 -16.53 13.86
CA ARG A 95 73.24 -17.53 12.82
C ARG A 95 72.02 -18.40 13.17
N THR A 96 71.91 -18.88 14.41
CA THR A 96 70.74 -19.67 14.83
C THR A 96 69.45 -18.86 14.82
N ALA A 97 69.50 -17.57 15.18
CA ALA A 97 68.35 -16.68 15.09
C ALA A 97 67.92 -16.41 13.64
N GLN A 98 68.88 -16.21 12.72
CA GLN A 98 68.59 -16.08 11.28
C GLN A 98 67.97 -17.34 10.69
N VAL A 99 68.50 -18.53 11.04
CA VAL A 99 67.94 -19.80 10.57
C VAL A 99 66.52 -20.00 11.09
N LYS A 100 66.26 -19.72 12.38
CA LYS A 100 64.90 -19.76 12.95
C LYS A 100 63.98 -18.77 12.27
N HIS A 101 64.43 -17.56 12.01
CA HIS A 101 63.64 -16.55 11.32
C HIS A 101 63.29 -16.96 9.88
N HIS A 102 64.25 -17.53 9.13
CA HIS A 102 63.99 -18.07 7.80
C HIS A 102 63.03 -19.26 7.83
N ALA A 103 63.14 -20.14 8.83
CA ALA A 103 62.18 -21.23 9.02
C ALA A 103 60.77 -20.70 9.30
N THR A 104 60.61 -19.74 10.23
CA THR A 104 59.31 -19.11 10.50
C THR A 104 58.75 -18.36 9.29
N GLN A 105 59.59 -17.72 8.47
CA GLN A 105 59.16 -17.08 7.24
C GLN A 105 58.67 -18.10 6.20
N LYS A 106 59.38 -19.22 6.06
CA LYS A 106 59.00 -20.30 5.16
C LYS A 106 57.65 -20.91 5.58
N ASP A 107 57.46 -21.14 6.87
CA ASP A 107 56.19 -21.65 7.40
C ASP A 107 55.05 -20.64 7.14
N LYS A 108 55.28 -19.35 7.35
CA LYS A 108 54.29 -18.29 7.06
C LYS A 108 53.92 -18.23 5.57
N ILE A 109 54.88 -18.42 4.67
CA ILE A 109 54.63 -18.44 3.22
C ILE A 109 53.81 -19.68 2.86
N ALA A 110 54.19 -20.87 3.35
CA ALA A 110 53.44 -22.09 3.12
C ALA A 110 51.98 -22.00 3.64
N ASP A 111 51.80 -21.40 4.81
CA ASP A 111 50.48 -21.19 5.42
C ASP A 111 49.62 -20.18 4.62
N ALA A 112 50.26 -19.13 4.08
CA ALA A 112 49.60 -18.17 3.19
C ALA A 112 49.22 -18.80 1.83
N GLU A 113 50.09 -19.64 1.26
CA GLU A 113 49.83 -20.39 0.03
C GLU A 113 48.67 -21.38 0.19
N SER A 114 48.61 -22.09 1.33
CA SER A 114 47.46 -22.96 1.66
C SER A 114 46.15 -22.17 1.73
N LYS A 115 46.15 -21.01 2.40
CA LYS A 115 44.96 -20.14 2.49
C LYS A 115 44.53 -19.59 1.14
N LEU A 116 45.47 -19.24 0.27
CA LEU A 116 45.18 -18.82 -1.10
C LEU A 116 44.51 -19.94 -1.90
N GLN A 117 45.01 -21.17 -1.79
CA GLN A 117 44.40 -22.33 -2.47
C GLN A 117 42.98 -22.60 -1.95
N ASP A 118 42.74 -22.50 -0.65
CA ASP A 118 41.40 -22.70 -0.07
C ASP A 118 40.41 -21.61 -0.47
N LEU A 119 40.85 -20.34 -0.49
CA LEU A 119 40.03 -19.23 -1.02
C LEU A 119 39.73 -19.42 -2.50
N GLN A 120 40.70 -19.86 -3.30
CA GLN A 120 40.49 -20.14 -4.72
C GLN A 120 39.45 -21.27 -4.93
N ARG A 121 39.50 -22.34 -4.12
CA ARG A 121 38.46 -23.40 -4.12
C ARG A 121 37.09 -22.88 -3.69
N ALA A 122 37.03 -21.96 -2.72
CA ALA A 122 35.77 -21.36 -2.27
C ALA A 122 35.14 -20.49 -3.37
N VAL A 123 35.95 -19.68 -4.07
CA VAL A 123 35.49 -18.86 -5.20
C VAL A 123 35.00 -19.73 -6.34
N SER A 124 35.71 -20.80 -6.71
CA SER A 124 35.25 -21.72 -7.76
C SER A 124 33.92 -22.42 -7.40
N ARG A 125 33.71 -22.80 -6.13
CA ARG A 125 32.42 -23.34 -5.66
C ARG A 125 31.30 -22.31 -5.75
N SER A 126 31.54 -21.10 -5.27
CA SER A 126 30.55 -20.02 -5.31
C SER A 126 30.16 -19.64 -6.74
N LEU A 127 31.10 -19.62 -7.69
CA LEU A 127 30.81 -19.40 -9.11
C LEU A 127 29.98 -20.54 -9.72
N GLY A 128 30.24 -21.79 -9.31
CA GLY A 128 29.42 -22.94 -9.71
C GLY A 128 27.98 -22.86 -9.20
N GLU A 129 27.81 -22.51 -7.92
CA GLU A 129 26.49 -22.30 -7.31
C GLU A 129 25.75 -21.13 -7.96
N GLN A 130 26.43 -20.02 -8.26
CA GLN A 130 25.86 -18.89 -8.96
C GLN A 130 25.38 -19.28 -10.37
N GLY A 131 26.16 -20.06 -11.11
CA GLY A 131 25.75 -20.60 -12.41
C GLY A 131 24.51 -21.50 -12.31
N SER A 132 24.45 -22.36 -11.29
CA SER A 132 23.29 -23.22 -11.02
C SER A 132 22.02 -22.40 -10.73
N LEU A 133 22.13 -21.37 -9.90
CA LEU A 133 21.00 -20.50 -9.54
C LEU A 133 20.50 -19.68 -10.74
N VAL A 134 21.40 -19.20 -11.60
CA VAL A 134 21.01 -18.50 -12.84
C VAL A 134 20.26 -19.44 -13.78
N MET A 135 20.70 -20.70 -13.90
CA MET A 135 20.00 -21.72 -14.69
C MET A 135 18.61 -22.05 -14.12
N GLU A 136 18.50 -22.21 -12.81
CA GLU A 136 17.22 -22.43 -12.11
C GLU A 136 16.26 -21.25 -12.29
N HIS A 137 16.76 -20.02 -12.13
CA HIS A 137 16.00 -18.79 -12.36
C HIS A 137 15.48 -18.71 -13.81
N THR A 138 16.35 -18.97 -14.78
CA THR A 138 15.98 -19.00 -16.21
C THR A 138 14.91 -20.08 -16.49
N GLY A 139 14.98 -21.23 -15.80
CA GLY A 139 13.97 -22.28 -15.88
C GLY A 139 12.61 -21.84 -15.34
N LEU A 140 12.60 -21.22 -14.17
CA LEU A 140 11.39 -20.69 -13.54
C LEU A 140 10.75 -19.56 -14.35
N GLU A 141 11.54 -18.65 -14.93
CA GLU A 141 11.04 -17.60 -15.83
C GLU A 141 10.35 -18.19 -17.06
N LYS A 142 10.94 -19.23 -17.68
CA LYS A 142 10.31 -19.95 -18.81
C LYS A 142 9.03 -20.66 -18.38
N GLN A 143 8.99 -21.26 -17.20
CA GLN A 143 7.79 -21.92 -16.68
C GLN A 143 6.66 -20.92 -16.42
N ILE A 144 6.97 -19.75 -15.85
CA ILE A 144 6.01 -18.65 -15.67
C ILE A 144 5.50 -18.15 -17.01
N ALA A 145 6.39 -17.92 -17.99
CA ALA A 145 5.99 -17.49 -19.33
C ALA A 145 5.07 -18.52 -20.01
N MET A 146 5.36 -19.81 -19.85
CA MET A 146 4.54 -20.90 -20.39
C MET A 146 3.17 -20.99 -19.71
N MET A 147 3.11 -20.84 -18.39
CA MET A 147 1.84 -20.75 -17.65
C MET A 147 1.02 -19.54 -18.07
N GLN A 148 1.64 -18.37 -18.22
CA GLN A 148 0.97 -17.15 -18.70
C GLN A 148 0.46 -17.32 -20.14
N GLN A 149 1.20 -18.03 -21.00
CA GLN A 149 0.78 -18.34 -22.36
C GLN A 149 -0.40 -19.32 -22.36
N GLN A 150 -0.39 -20.34 -21.51
CA GLN A 150 -1.54 -21.24 -21.32
C GLN A 150 -2.76 -20.50 -20.79
N ASP A 151 -2.61 -19.62 -19.79
CA ASP A 151 -3.67 -18.76 -19.26
C ASP A 151 -4.23 -17.83 -20.35
N ALA A 152 -3.38 -17.31 -21.24
CA ALA A 152 -3.80 -16.49 -22.36
C ALA A 152 -4.58 -17.30 -23.42
N LEU A 153 -4.19 -18.56 -23.65
CA LEU A 153 -4.86 -19.45 -24.60
C LEU A 153 -6.21 -19.95 -24.05
N THR A 154 -6.30 -20.31 -22.76
CA THR A 154 -7.58 -20.63 -22.11
C THR A 154 -8.50 -19.42 -22.03
N LYS A 155 -7.96 -18.22 -21.73
CA LYS A 155 -8.73 -16.98 -21.83
C LYS A 155 -9.22 -16.70 -23.25
N LYS A 156 -8.45 -16.99 -24.30
CA LYS A 156 -8.91 -16.83 -25.69
C LYS A 156 -10.02 -17.82 -26.09
N GLY A 157 -10.09 -18.99 -25.46
CA GLY A 157 -11.14 -19.99 -25.70
C GLY A 157 -12.43 -19.79 -24.89
N GLN A 158 -12.38 -19.05 -23.78
CA GLN A 158 -13.50 -18.81 -22.87
C GLN A 158 -13.76 -17.32 -22.58
N ALA A 159 -13.24 -16.40 -23.40
CA ALA A 159 -13.57 -14.99 -23.31
C ALA A 159 -15.01 -14.76 -23.79
N SER A 160 -15.99 -15.17 -22.98
CA SER A 160 -17.18 -14.32 -22.85
C SER A 160 -16.62 -12.94 -22.52
N PRO A 161 -16.89 -11.91 -23.33
CA PRO A 161 -16.39 -10.56 -23.06
C PRO A 161 -16.76 -10.25 -21.62
N GLN A 162 -15.74 -10.06 -20.76
CA GLN A 162 -16.01 -9.62 -19.40
C GLN A 162 -16.85 -8.36 -19.55
N PRO A 163 -18.08 -8.32 -18.99
CA PRO A 163 -18.96 -7.19 -19.18
C PRO A 163 -18.23 -5.98 -18.61
N THR A 164 -17.72 -5.13 -19.51
CA THR A 164 -17.13 -3.87 -19.10
C THR A 164 -18.21 -3.13 -18.32
N PRO A 165 -17.92 -2.67 -17.09
CA PRO A 165 -18.89 -1.96 -16.29
C PRO A 165 -19.54 -0.88 -17.15
N ARG A 166 -20.86 -0.95 -17.29
CA ARG A 166 -21.61 0.06 -18.05
C ARG A 166 -21.35 1.41 -17.39
N LYS A 167 -20.81 2.36 -18.15
CA LYS A 167 -20.71 3.77 -17.71
C LYS A 167 -22.12 4.33 -17.62
N ILE A 168 -22.48 4.86 -16.45
CA ILE A 168 -23.79 5.47 -16.20
C ILE A 168 -23.69 6.96 -16.50
N ASP A 169 -24.57 7.45 -17.38
CA ASP A 169 -24.69 8.89 -17.67
C ASP A 169 -25.39 9.57 -16.47
N PRO A 170 -24.87 10.69 -15.94
CA PRO A 170 -25.55 11.45 -14.88
C PRO A 170 -27.00 11.84 -15.19
N ASN A 171 -27.36 11.97 -16.47
CA ASN A 171 -28.71 12.31 -16.92
C ASN A 171 -29.59 11.08 -17.22
N GLU A 172 -29.05 9.87 -17.10
CA GLU A 172 -29.82 8.64 -17.27
C GLU A 172 -30.95 8.59 -16.22
N MET A 173 -32.18 8.32 -16.67
CA MET A 173 -33.34 8.17 -15.78
C MET A 173 -33.35 6.75 -15.22
N LEU A 174 -33.24 6.62 -13.91
CA LEU A 174 -33.22 5.36 -13.18
C LEU A 174 -34.53 5.16 -12.41
N GLU A 175 -34.98 3.91 -12.36
CA GLU A 175 -36.14 3.51 -11.57
C GLU A 175 -35.75 3.35 -10.09
N VAL A 176 -36.36 4.18 -9.24
CA VAL A 176 -36.21 4.14 -7.79
C VAL A 176 -37.43 3.45 -7.18
N PRO A 177 -37.26 2.36 -6.42
CA PRO A 177 -38.39 1.70 -5.78
C PRO A 177 -39.01 2.61 -4.71
N THR A 178 -40.32 2.84 -4.85
CA THR A 178 -41.15 3.52 -3.84
C THR A 178 -42.14 2.53 -3.22
N ALA A 179 -42.89 2.95 -2.20
CA ALA A 179 -43.92 2.12 -1.57
C ALA A 179 -45.00 1.68 -2.57
N ASP A 180 -45.37 2.57 -3.50
CA ASP A 180 -46.48 2.39 -4.43
C ASP A 180 -46.05 1.95 -5.84
N GLY A 181 -44.74 1.82 -6.11
CA GLY A 181 -44.25 1.47 -7.43
C GLY A 181 -42.82 1.93 -7.68
N PHE A 182 -42.59 2.60 -8.81
CA PHE A 182 -41.29 3.17 -9.16
C PHE A 182 -41.43 4.67 -9.40
N ALA A 183 -40.45 5.44 -8.93
CA ALA A 183 -40.25 6.82 -9.31
C ALA A 183 -39.05 6.90 -10.25
N MET A 184 -39.08 7.81 -11.22
CA MET A 184 -37.94 8.04 -12.11
C MET A 184 -37.06 9.15 -11.50
N MET A 185 -35.77 8.88 -11.33
CA MET A 185 -34.80 9.84 -10.79
C MET A 185 -33.54 9.85 -11.66
N ARG A 186 -32.88 10.99 -11.85
CA ARG A 186 -31.63 11.01 -12.62
C ARG A 186 -30.53 10.31 -11.84
N ALA A 187 -29.60 9.67 -12.55
CA ALA A 187 -28.45 9.02 -11.93
C ALA A 187 -27.61 10.01 -11.08
N GLY A 188 -27.47 11.26 -11.51
CA GLY A 188 -26.83 12.33 -10.74
C GLY A 188 -27.55 12.58 -9.41
N ASP A 189 -28.88 12.68 -9.42
CA ASP A 189 -29.68 12.88 -8.21
C ASP A 189 -29.55 11.67 -7.25
N VAL A 190 -29.49 10.45 -7.79
CA VAL A 190 -29.19 9.22 -7.02
C VAL A 190 -27.81 9.31 -6.37
N ALA A 191 -26.80 9.79 -7.10
CA ALA A 191 -25.45 9.92 -6.58
C ALA A 191 -25.39 10.91 -5.40
N ASP A 192 -26.17 11.99 -5.49
CA ASP A 192 -26.21 13.08 -4.51
C ASP A 192 -27.08 12.80 -3.29
N THR A 193 -27.87 11.71 -3.29
CA THR A 193 -28.61 11.28 -2.08
C THR A 193 -27.69 11.15 -0.86
N THR A 194 -28.20 11.52 0.29
CA THR A 194 -27.56 11.27 1.58
C THR A 194 -27.57 9.77 1.92
N ALA A 195 -26.76 9.37 2.91
CA ALA A 195 -26.76 7.99 3.39
C ALA A 195 -28.13 7.57 3.95
N GLU A 196 -28.82 8.48 4.64
CA GLU A 196 -30.15 8.25 5.21
C GLU A 196 -31.19 8.01 4.11
N GLU A 197 -31.25 8.88 3.10
CA GLU A 197 -32.16 8.73 1.95
C GLU A 197 -31.90 7.42 1.19
N PHE A 198 -30.64 7.06 0.97
CA PHE A 198 -30.31 5.81 0.29
C PHE A 198 -30.68 4.58 1.15
N HIS A 199 -30.56 4.68 2.48
CA HIS A 199 -31.06 3.64 3.38
C HIS A 199 -32.58 3.51 3.34
N ASP A 200 -33.32 4.61 3.20
CA ASP A 200 -34.77 4.57 3.02
C ASP A 200 -35.17 3.89 1.69
N ILE A 201 -34.48 4.21 0.59
CA ILE A 201 -34.67 3.51 -0.70
C ILE A 201 -34.46 1.99 -0.52
N ARG A 202 -33.39 1.60 0.18
CA ARG A 202 -33.09 0.19 0.44
C ARG A 202 -34.11 -0.48 1.37
N ARG A 203 -34.65 0.26 2.35
CA ARG A 203 -35.72 -0.22 3.24
C ARG A 203 -36.98 -0.54 2.44
N VAL A 204 -37.37 0.35 1.55
CA VAL A 204 -38.52 0.18 0.66
C VAL A 204 -38.31 -1.02 -0.26
N PHE A 205 -37.12 -1.13 -0.86
CA PHE A 205 -36.71 -2.29 -1.65
C PHE A 205 -36.88 -3.60 -0.87
N GLY A 206 -36.33 -3.70 0.34
CA GLY A 206 -36.45 -4.90 1.18
C GLY A 206 -37.90 -5.25 1.51
N LYS A 207 -38.71 -4.24 1.91
CA LYS A 207 -40.14 -4.42 2.20
C LYS A 207 -40.93 -4.98 1.01
N ARG A 208 -40.56 -4.61 -0.22
CA ARG A 208 -41.22 -5.11 -1.44
C ARG A 208 -40.73 -6.48 -1.87
N VAL A 209 -39.43 -6.75 -1.75
CA VAL A 209 -38.84 -8.02 -2.19
C VAL A 209 -39.26 -9.19 -1.30
N VAL A 210 -39.35 -9.01 0.03
CA VAL A 210 -39.74 -10.08 0.98
C VAL A 210 -41.04 -10.80 0.58
N PRO A 211 -42.20 -10.13 0.43
CA PRO A 211 -43.44 -10.83 0.07
C PRO A 211 -43.39 -11.46 -1.32
N LEU A 212 -42.64 -10.87 -2.26
CA LEU A 212 -42.48 -11.42 -3.60
C LEU A 212 -41.63 -12.71 -3.59
N LEU A 213 -40.56 -12.76 -2.81
CA LEU A 213 -39.75 -13.97 -2.63
C LEU A 213 -40.60 -15.13 -2.08
N HIS A 214 -41.46 -14.86 -1.09
CA HIS A 214 -42.39 -15.85 -0.57
C HIS A 214 -43.42 -16.33 -1.61
N LYS A 215 -44.01 -15.41 -2.38
CA LYS A 215 -45.00 -15.74 -3.42
C LYS A 215 -44.39 -16.54 -4.57
N ALA A 216 -43.17 -16.22 -4.98
CA ALA A 216 -42.50 -16.86 -6.10
C ALA A 216 -42.05 -18.30 -5.80
N LYS A 217 -41.98 -18.73 -4.53
CA LYS A 217 -41.62 -20.11 -4.12
C LYS A 217 -40.39 -20.66 -4.87
N PHE A 218 -39.33 -19.86 -5.01
CA PHE A 218 -38.10 -20.21 -5.74
C PHE A 218 -38.28 -20.43 -7.26
N SER A 219 -39.36 -19.94 -7.86
CA SER A 219 -39.58 -19.98 -9.31
C SER A 219 -39.28 -18.62 -9.95
N PRO A 220 -38.12 -18.44 -10.62
CA PRO A 220 -37.77 -17.20 -11.31
C PRO A 220 -38.70 -16.86 -12.47
N SER A 221 -39.36 -17.87 -13.06
CA SER A 221 -40.28 -17.70 -14.20
C SER A 221 -41.68 -17.25 -13.78
N SER A 222 -42.02 -17.35 -12.50
CA SER A 222 -43.30 -16.82 -11.99
C SER A 222 -43.36 -15.29 -12.14
N GLN A 223 -44.56 -14.72 -12.21
CA GLN A 223 -44.74 -13.26 -12.25
C GLN A 223 -44.02 -12.58 -11.07
N ALA A 224 -44.16 -13.11 -9.85
CA ALA A 224 -43.46 -12.60 -8.68
C ALA A 224 -41.93 -12.72 -8.82
N GLY A 225 -41.42 -13.78 -9.46
CA GLY A 225 -39.99 -13.95 -9.75
C GLY A 225 -39.47 -12.90 -10.74
N GLN A 226 -40.24 -12.59 -11.78
CA GLN A 226 -39.93 -11.52 -12.73
C GLN A 226 -39.94 -10.14 -12.06
N GLU A 227 -40.89 -9.88 -11.15
CA GLU A 227 -40.93 -8.64 -10.36
C GLU A 227 -39.71 -8.51 -9.43
N VAL A 228 -39.28 -9.60 -8.78
CA VAL A 228 -38.03 -9.62 -8.00
C VAL A 228 -36.83 -9.32 -8.90
N ALA A 229 -36.80 -9.89 -10.11
CA ALA A 229 -35.73 -9.62 -11.07
C ALA A 229 -35.66 -8.14 -11.49
N GLY A 230 -36.81 -7.53 -11.79
CA GLY A 230 -36.92 -6.10 -12.07
C GLY A 230 -36.42 -5.26 -10.90
N LEU A 231 -36.93 -5.50 -9.69
CA LEU A 231 -36.51 -4.77 -8.48
C LEU A 231 -35.00 -4.90 -8.23
N MET A 232 -34.43 -6.09 -8.38
CA MET A 232 -33.00 -6.34 -8.21
C MET A 232 -32.17 -5.62 -9.27
N ALA A 233 -32.62 -5.61 -10.52
CA ALA A 233 -31.94 -4.91 -11.61
C ALA A 233 -31.93 -3.39 -11.36
N SER A 234 -33.09 -2.81 -11.06
CA SER A 234 -33.22 -1.38 -10.75
C SER A 234 -32.38 -1.01 -9.52
N PHE A 235 -32.45 -1.79 -8.43
CA PHE A 235 -31.63 -1.53 -7.23
C PHE A 235 -30.11 -1.64 -7.50
N SER A 236 -29.69 -2.61 -8.33
CA SER A 236 -28.28 -2.74 -8.74
C SER A 236 -27.81 -1.52 -9.53
N LEU A 237 -28.65 -0.99 -10.42
CA LEU A 237 -28.33 0.23 -11.17
C LEU A 237 -28.20 1.46 -10.27
N LEU A 238 -29.07 1.61 -9.25
CA LEU A 238 -28.96 2.70 -8.27
C LEU A 238 -27.64 2.62 -7.48
N PHE A 239 -27.25 1.41 -7.07
CA PHE A 239 -25.98 1.18 -6.40
C PHE A 239 -24.80 1.56 -7.30
N SER A 240 -24.80 1.08 -8.55
CA SER A 240 -23.74 1.38 -9.52
C SER A 240 -23.67 2.87 -9.85
N ALA A 241 -24.81 3.55 -9.98
CA ALA A 241 -24.86 4.99 -10.23
C ALA A 241 -24.19 5.77 -9.09
N LYS A 242 -24.55 5.44 -7.84
CA LYS A 242 -23.95 6.08 -6.67
C LYS A 242 -22.44 5.82 -6.59
N ALA A 243 -22.01 4.57 -6.81
CA ALA A 243 -20.60 4.19 -6.76
C ALA A 243 -19.76 4.84 -7.87
N GLN A 244 -20.28 4.95 -9.09
CA GLN A 244 -19.57 5.53 -10.24
C GLN A 244 -19.54 7.05 -10.21
N LEU A 245 -20.64 7.70 -9.85
CA LEU A 245 -20.77 9.16 -9.93
C LEU A 245 -20.34 9.87 -8.63
N ASN A 246 -20.47 9.21 -7.47
CA ASN A 246 -20.05 9.77 -6.18
C ASN A 246 -19.46 8.67 -5.26
N PRO A 247 -18.23 8.19 -5.56
CA PRO A 247 -17.60 7.08 -4.83
C PRO A 247 -17.38 7.38 -3.34
N HIS A 248 -17.18 8.65 -2.97
CA HIS A 248 -17.05 9.05 -1.58
C HIS A 248 -18.37 8.83 -0.82
N SER A 249 -19.48 9.36 -1.33
CA SER A 249 -20.81 9.15 -0.74
C SER A 249 -21.18 7.66 -0.70
N ALA A 250 -20.89 6.92 -1.78
CA ALA A 250 -21.08 5.47 -1.80
C ALA A 250 -20.36 4.75 -0.66
N ARG A 251 -19.07 5.07 -0.42
CA ARG A 251 -18.30 4.50 0.69
C ARG A 251 -18.96 4.80 2.04
N GLU A 252 -19.50 6.00 2.26
CA GLU A 252 -20.20 6.30 3.51
C GLU A 252 -21.42 5.40 3.74
N VAL A 253 -22.22 5.20 2.69
CA VAL A 253 -23.42 4.34 2.73
C VAL A 253 -23.07 2.87 2.95
N PHE A 254 -21.96 2.40 2.37
CA PHE A 254 -21.63 0.98 2.34
C PHE A 254 -20.63 0.55 3.41
N LEU A 255 -19.85 1.46 4.00
CA LEU A 255 -18.77 1.12 4.92
C LEU A 255 -18.86 1.81 6.28
N LEU A 256 -19.41 3.04 6.37
CA LEU A 256 -19.13 3.91 7.53
C LEU A 256 -20.33 4.28 8.41
N LYS A 257 -21.58 4.23 7.93
CA LYS A 257 -22.70 4.93 8.60
C LYS A 257 -23.93 4.09 8.96
N GLN A 258 -23.76 2.79 9.22
CA GLN A 258 -24.87 2.03 9.76
C GLN A 258 -24.77 1.86 11.28
N PRO A 259 -25.76 2.33 12.07
CA PRO A 259 -25.82 2.17 13.52
C PRO A 259 -26.19 0.73 13.93
N CYS A 260 -25.78 -0.27 13.16
CA CYS A 260 -25.91 -1.66 13.57
C CYS A 260 -24.80 -1.95 14.57
N GLU A 261 -25.12 -1.91 15.86
CA GLU A 261 -24.16 -2.15 16.93
C GLU A 261 -23.58 -3.58 16.82
N GLY A 262 -22.24 -3.67 16.74
CA GLY A 262 -21.47 -4.90 16.88
C GLY A 262 -21.20 -5.71 15.61
N PRO A 263 -20.32 -6.71 15.67
CA PRO A 263 -20.10 -7.67 14.58
C PRO A 263 -21.31 -8.60 14.41
N LEU A 264 -21.51 -9.13 13.20
CA LEU A 264 -22.49 -10.20 12.99
C LEU A 264 -22.01 -11.48 13.70
N PRO A 265 -22.91 -12.24 14.35
CA PRO A 265 -22.53 -13.52 14.94
C PRO A 265 -22.11 -14.51 13.84
N ASN A 266 -21.15 -15.39 14.11
CA ASN A 266 -20.68 -16.37 13.11
C ASN A 266 -21.82 -17.24 12.53
N THR A 267 -22.85 -17.52 13.34
CA THR A 267 -24.03 -18.28 12.93
C THR A 267 -24.89 -17.57 11.88
N PHE A 268 -24.79 -16.24 11.77
CA PHE A 268 -25.51 -15.47 10.76
C PHE A 268 -25.08 -15.89 9.35
N TRP A 269 -23.77 -15.88 9.08
CA TRP A 269 -23.22 -16.22 7.77
C TRP A 269 -23.51 -17.68 7.40
N GLN A 270 -23.41 -18.58 8.37
CA GLN A 270 -23.81 -19.99 8.20
C GLN A 270 -25.27 -20.13 7.74
N GLY A 271 -26.20 -19.48 8.46
CA GLY A 271 -27.61 -19.49 8.12
C GLY A 271 -27.89 -18.87 6.75
N LEU A 272 -27.24 -17.74 6.45
CA LEU A 272 -27.40 -17.07 5.16
C LEU A 272 -26.93 -17.94 3.98
N ILE A 273 -25.77 -18.59 4.10
CA ILE A 273 -25.27 -19.52 3.08
C ILE A 273 -26.25 -20.68 2.85
N HIS A 274 -26.85 -21.19 3.93
CA HIS A 274 -27.89 -22.21 3.85
C HIS A 274 -29.13 -21.70 3.11
N TYR A 275 -29.65 -20.51 3.45
CA TYR A 275 -30.80 -19.90 2.77
C TYR A 275 -30.55 -19.60 1.29
N MET A 276 -29.34 -19.14 0.96
CA MET A 276 -28.94 -18.91 -0.43
C MET A 276 -28.70 -20.20 -1.22
N ALA A 277 -28.57 -21.34 -0.54
CA ALA A 277 -28.18 -22.62 -1.13
C ALA A 277 -26.95 -22.48 -2.04
N LEU A 278 -25.88 -21.83 -1.55
CA LEU A 278 -24.66 -21.65 -2.34
C LEU A 278 -24.05 -22.99 -2.72
N THR A 279 -23.85 -23.20 -4.01
CA THR A 279 -23.20 -24.44 -4.51
C THR A 279 -21.73 -24.46 -4.13
N GLY A 280 -21.13 -25.66 -4.06
CA GLY A 280 -19.70 -25.79 -3.80
C GLY A 280 -18.84 -25.05 -4.84
N ASP A 281 -19.27 -25.04 -6.10
CA ASP A 281 -18.60 -24.29 -7.18
C ASP A 281 -18.68 -22.77 -6.95
N GLN A 282 -19.85 -22.23 -6.61
CA GLN A 282 -20.00 -20.81 -6.27
C GLN A 282 -19.10 -20.41 -5.10
N GLN A 283 -19.00 -21.25 -4.07
CA GLN A 283 -18.11 -20.99 -2.93
C GLN A 283 -16.64 -20.94 -3.37
N GLN A 284 -16.19 -21.88 -4.22
CA GLN A 284 -14.84 -21.86 -4.78
C GLN A 284 -14.57 -20.62 -5.66
N GLN A 285 -15.55 -20.20 -6.46
CA GLN A 285 -15.45 -18.97 -7.25
C GLN A 285 -15.34 -17.72 -6.36
N LEU A 286 -16.13 -17.62 -5.28
CA LEU A 286 -16.05 -16.53 -4.30
C LEU A 286 -14.67 -16.49 -3.62
N LEU A 287 -14.14 -17.64 -3.21
CA LEU A 287 -12.79 -17.74 -2.62
C LEU A 287 -11.70 -17.34 -3.63
N LYS A 288 -11.85 -17.72 -4.90
CA LYS A 288 -10.94 -17.29 -5.97
C LYS A 288 -10.99 -15.77 -6.18
N ALA A 289 -12.18 -15.18 -6.24
CA ALA A 289 -12.36 -13.74 -6.37
C ALA A 289 -11.75 -12.99 -5.17
N ARG A 290 -11.96 -13.49 -3.95
CA ARG A 290 -11.33 -12.97 -2.72
C ARG A 290 -9.81 -12.96 -2.79
N ARG A 291 -9.19 -14.08 -3.19
CA ARG A 291 -7.72 -14.18 -3.31
C ARG A 291 -7.17 -13.18 -4.31
N LEU A 292 -7.81 -13.06 -5.46
CA LEU A 292 -7.40 -12.09 -6.50
C LEU A 292 -7.50 -10.64 -5.99
N TYR A 293 -8.64 -10.30 -5.38
CA TYR A 293 -8.90 -8.97 -4.83
C TYR A 293 -7.88 -8.58 -3.76
N LEU A 294 -7.71 -9.41 -2.71
CA LEU A 294 -6.81 -9.11 -1.59
C LEU A 294 -5.35 -9.04 -2.03
N SER A 295 -4.92 -9.91 -2.94
CA SER A 295 -3.56 -9.86 -3.50
C SER A 295 -3.29 -8.55 -4.25
N ARG A 296 -4.25 -8.09 -5.08
CA ARG A 296 -4.12 -6.83 -5.82
C ARG A 296 -4.23 -5.62 -4.90
N GLN A 297 -5.12 -5.65 -3.91
CA GLN A 297 -5.25 -4.60 -2.90
C GLN A 297 -3.95 -4.44 -2.11
N GLY A 298 -3.30 -5.54 -1.72
CA GLY A 298 -2.00 -5.50 -1.06
C GLY A 298 -0.92 -4.80 -1.89
N GLN A 299 -0.93 -4.97 -3.23
CA GLN A 299 -0.03 -4.25 -4.13
C GLN A 299 -0.32 -2.74 -4.14
N LEU A 300 -1.59 -2.36 -4.23
CA LEU A 300 -2.01 -0.96 -4.23
C LEU A 300 -1.64 -0.25 -2.92
N LEU A 301 -1.86 -0.89 -1.78
CA LEU A 301 -1.50 -0.35 -0.46
C LEU A 301 0.01 -0.12 -0.33
N ARG A 302 0.85 -1.02 -0.84
CA ARG A 302 2.31 -0.82 -0.86
C ARG A 302 2.72 0.32 -1.78
N ALA A 303 2.13 0.41 -2.97
CA ALA A 303 2.38 1.51 -3.89
C ALA A 303 2.00 2.85 -3.25
N ARG A 304 0.83 2.91 -2.60
CA ARG A 304 0.36 4.06 -1.83
C ARG A 304 1.34 4.47 -0.74
N GLN A 305 1.78 3.51 0.09
CA GLN A 305 2.75 3.78 1.16
C GLN A 305 4.08 4.33 0.62
N SER A 306 4.55 3.80 -0.53
CA SER A 306 5.75 4.31 -1.21
C SER A 306 5.56 5.75 -1.69
N LEU A 307 4.41 6.07 -2.31
CA LEU A 307 4.07 7.42 -2.76
C LEU A 307 4.00 8.41 -1.59
N ILE A 308 3.32 8.04 -0.50
CA ILE A 308 3.23 8.85 0.73
C ILE A 308 4.62 9.10 1.30
N SER A 309 5.48 8.08 1.35
CA SER A 309 6.84 8.22 1.88
C SER A 309 7.69 9.16 1.02
N ARG A 310 7.56 9.10 -0.31
CA ARG A 310 8.24 10.02 -1.25
C ARG A 310 7.75 11.46 -1.11
N LEU A 311 6.43 11.64 -0.93
CA LEU A 311 5.83 12.95 -0.69
C LEU A 311 6.27 13.53 0.66
N GLN A 312 6.33 12.71 1.72
CA GLN A 312 6.87 13.14 3.01
C GLN A 312 8.36 13.51 2.94
N ALA A 313 9.13 12.76 2.15
CA ALA A 313 10.54 13.07 1.92
C ALA A 313 10.73 14.39 1.17
N SER A 314 9.84 14.76 0.24
CA SER A 314 9.94 16.06 -0.47
C SER A 314 9.73 17.24 0.47
N PHE A 315 8.91 17.09 1.52
CA PHE A 315 8.69 18.15 2.53
C PHE A 315 9.87 18.36 3.48
N SER A 316 10.83 17.43 3.56
CA SER A 316 12.00 17.58 4.43
C SER A 316 12.85 18.77 3.97
N LYS A 317 13.14 19.71 4.88
CA LYS A 317 13.78 21.00 4.58
C LYS A 317 15.15 20.78 3.93
N SER A 318 15.33 21.20 2.67
CA SER A 318 16.66 21.44 2.13
C SER A 318 17.23 22.71 2.76
N ALA A 319 18.49 22.67 3.15
CA ALA A 319 19.19 23.84 3.67
C ALA A 319 19.48 24.80 2.51
N GLY A 320 18.59 25.77 2.30
CA GLY A 320 18.73 26.86 1.34
C GLY A 320 18.31 26.48 -0.09
N PRO A 321 17.00 26.50 -0.42
CA PRO A 321 16.54 26.22 -1.77
C PRO A 321 16.84 27.39 -2.70
N THR A 322 17.45 27.11 -3.86
CA THR A 322 17.44 28.05 -4.98
C THR A 322 16.04 28.13 -5.59
N GLU A 323 15.73 29.16 -6.37
CA GLU A 323 14.43 29.29 -7.05
C GLU A 323 14.14 28.09 -7.98
N VAL A 324 15.18 27.55 -8.62
CA VAL A 324 15.10 26.34 -9.46
C VAL A 324 14.69 25.13 -8.61
N ASP A 325 15.26 24.98 -7.40
CA ASP A 325 14.91 23.89 -6.48
C ASP A 325 13.44 23.96 -6.05
N ILE A 326 12.88 25.17 -5.92
CA ILE A 326 11.47 25.37 -5.54
C ILE A 326 10.55 24.88 -6.66
N LEU A 327 10.82 25.28 -7.91
CA LEU A 327 10.00 24.89 -9.06
C LEU A 327 10.07 23.38 -9.33
N GLU A 328 11.27 22.79 -9.27
CA GLU A 328 11.42 21.34 -9.42
C GLU A 328 10.70 20.57 -8.31
N LYS A 329 10.79 21.05 -7.07
CA LYS A 329 10.11 20.44 -5.94
C LYS A 329 8.59 20.50 -6.12
N ALA A 330 8.04 21.65 -6.48
CA ALA A 330 6.60 21.81 -6.72
C ALA A 330 6.10 20.88 -7.85
N SER A 331 6.86 20.78 -8.95
CA SER A 331 6.55 19.86 -10.06
C SER A 331 6.54 18.39 -9.62
N ARG A 332 7.54 17.97 -8.81
CA ARG A 332 7.60 16.60 -8.26
C ARG A 332 6.44 16.31 -7.31
N GLU A 333 6.05 17.28 -6.47
CA GLU A 333 4.92 17.15 -5.55
C GLU A 333 3.61 16.96 -6.31
N GLN A 334 3.36 17.78 -7.34
CA GLN A 334 2.19 17.66 -8.19
C GLN A 334 2.10 16.29 -8.90
N GLU A 335 3.23 15.76 -9.39
CA GLU A 335 3.26 14.44 -10.02
C GLU A 335 3.00 13.31 -9.00
N LEU A 336 3.54 13.42 -7.78
CA LEU A 336 3.26 12.46 -6.70
C LEU A 336 1.79 12.48 -6.27
N GLU A 337 1.17 13.66 -6.18
CA GLU A 337 -0.26 13.82 -5.91
C GLU A 337 -1.12 13.16 -6.99
N LYS A 338 -0.76 13.37 -8.27
CA LYS A 338 -1.44 12.73 -9.40
C LYS A 338 -1.32 11.20 -9.35
N GLN A 339 -0.14 10.67 -9.02
CA GLN A 339 0.06 9.22 -8.84
C GLN A 339 -0.75 8.66 -7.67
N LEU A 340 -0.86 9.41 -6.57
CA LEU A 340 -1.66 9.02 -5.41
C LEU A 340 -3.16 9.01 -5.76
N GLN A 341 -3.63 10.02 -6.48
CA GLN A 341 -5.01 10.08 -6.97
C GLN A 341 -5.34 8.89 -7.88
N ALA A 342 -4.46 8.58 -8.85
CA ALA A 342 -4.63 7.43 -9.73
C ALA A 342 -4.64 6.09 -8.95
N ASN A 343 -3.79 5.95 -7.93
CA ASN A 343 -3.78 4.77 -7.05
C ASN A 343 -5.10 4.59 -6.27
N LEU A 344 -5.69 5.69 -5.78
CA LEU A 344 -6.97 5.67 -5.08
C LEU A 344 -8.14 5.34 -6.02
N GLU A 345 -8.11 5.87 -7.24
CA GLU A 345 -9.08 5.53 -8.30
C GLU A 345 -9.00 4.05 -8.68
N GLU A 346 -7.79 3.49 -8.79
CA GLU A 346 -7.58 2.07 -9.05
C GLU A 346 -8.09 1.19 -7.90
N ASP A 347 -7.86 1.57 -6.64
CA ASP A 347 -8.37 0.86 -5.46
C ASP A 347 -9.91 0.83 -5.43
N ASN A 348 -10.55 1.95 -5.73
CA ASN A 348 -12.02 2.03 -5.87
C ASN A 348 -12.55 1.16 -7.00
N SER A 349 -11.91 1.21 -8.16
CA SER A 349 -12.26 0.38 -9.31
C SER A 349 -12.11 -1.10 -8.97
N LEU A 350 -11.02 -1.48 -8.31
CA LEU A 350 -10.76 -2.86 -7.88
C LEU A 350 -11.83 -3.38 -6.91
N PHE A 351 -12.21 -2.58 -5.91
CA PHE A 351 -13.27 -2.98 -4.97
C PHE A 351 -14.63 -3.12 -5.66
N THR A 352 -14.96 -2.22 -6.59
CA THR A 352 -16.20 -2.28 -7.37
C THR A 352 -16.23 -3.54 -8.24
N GLN A 353 -15.14 -3.83 -8.94
CA GLN A 353 -14.99 -5.06 -9.75
C GLN A 353 -15.13 -6.33 -8.90
N PHE A 354 -14.53 -6.36 -7.71
CA PHE A 354 -14.69 -7.49 -6.79
C PHE A 354 -16.15 -7.65 -6.35
N CYS A 355 -16.82 -6.56 -5.99
CA CYS A 355 -18.24 -6.58 -5.63
C CYS A 355 -19.11 -7.07 -6.78
N ASP A 356 -18.86 -6.62 -8.00
CA ASP A 356 -19.61 -7.02 -9.19
C ASP A 356 -19.36 -8.49 -9.55
N GLU A 357 -18.12 -8.95 -9.48
CA GLU A 357 -17.78 -10.37 -9.67
C GLU A 357 -18.51 -11.24 -8.64
N ALA A 358 -18.39 -10.90 -7.35
CA ALA A 358 -19.03 -11.65 -6.27
C ALA A 358 -20.56 -11.63 -6.37
N LYS A 359 -21.17 -10.46 -6.61
CA LYS A 359 -22.64 -10.29 -6.58
C LYS A 359 -23.29 -10.68 -7.89
N ILE A 360 -22.77 -10.18 -9.01
CA ILE A 360 -23.47 -10.22 -10.30
C ILE A 360 -23.09 -11.47 -11.08
N GLN A 361 -21.81 -11.83 -11.09
CA GLN A 361 -21.31 -12.95 -11.89
C GLN A 361 -21.47 -14.30 -11.17
N ILE A 362 -21.09 -14.36 -9.89
CA ILE A 362 -21.08 -15.64 -9.16
C ILE A 362 -22.45 -15.98 -8.58
N LEU A 363 -23.16 -14.99 -8.00
CA LEU A 363 -24.47 -15.20 -7.39
C LEU A 363 -25.60 -15.05 -8.41
N SER A 364 -26.53 -16.00 -8.37
CA SER A 364 -27.79 -15.87 -9.09
C SER A 364 -28.57 -14.64 -8.60
N LEU A 365 -29.45 -14.12 -9.46
CA LEU A 365 -30.32 -13.00 -9.09
C LEU A 365 -31.13 -13.30 -7.82
N TRP A 366 -31.58 -14.55 -7.68
CA TRP A 366 -32.36 -14.98 -6.52
C TRP A 366 -31.54 -14.96 -5.23
N GLN A 367 -30.31 -15.48 -5.27
CA GLN A 367 -29.37 -15.43 -4.15
C GLN A 367 -29.06 -13.99 -3.74
N ARG A 368 -28.90 -13.09 -4.72
CA ARG A 368 -28.73 -11.66 -4.46
C ARG A 368 -29.94 -11.04 -3.75
N ALA A 369 -31.15 -11.41 -4.14
CA ALA A 369 -32.37 -10.92 -3.50
C ALA A 369 -32.51 -11.40 -2.05
N ILE A 370 -32.28 -12.70 -1.81
CA ILE A 370 -32.23 -13.27 -0.45
C ILE A 370 -31.19 -12.52 0.38
N MET A 371 -29.97 -12.40 -0.13
CA MET A 371 -28.88 -11.72 0.54
C MET A 371 -29.23 -10.27 0.89
N GLY A 372 -29.75 -9.50 -0.06
CA GLY A 372 -30.12 -8.10 0.15
C GLY A 372 -31.17 -7.89 1.24
N VAL A 373 -32.11 -8.84 1.37
CA VAL A 373 -33.13 -8.88 2.43
C VAL A 373 -32.55 -9.29 3.77
N HIS A 374 -31.80 -10.38 3.83
CA HIS A 374 -31.33 -10.96 5.09
C HIS A 374 -30.21 -10.16 5.77
N VAL A 375 -29.40 -9.43 5.00
CA VAL A 375 -28.36 -8.55 5.58
C VAL A 375 -28.94 -7.24 6.11
N TRP A 376 -30.22 -6.92 5.86
CA TRP A 376 -30.84 -5.70 6.38
C TRP A 376 -30.77 -5.64 7.93
N PRO A 377 -30.35 -4.50 8.53
CA PRO A 377 -30.13 -3.20 7.90
C PRO A 377 -28.78 -3.04 7.19
N ARG A 378 -27.78 -3.86 7.52
CA ARG A 378 -26.37 -3.74 7.11
C ARG A 378 -26.17 -3.82 5.61
N PRO A 379 -25.25 -3.05 5.00
CA PRO A 379 -24.90 -3.22 3.59
C PRO A 379 -24.36 -4.64 3.35
N PHE A 380 -24.56 -5.15 2.13
CA PHE A 380 -23.96 -6.44 1.80
C PHE A 380 -22.45 -6.27 1.63
N ASP A 381 -21.71 -6.85 2.58
CA ASP A 381 -20.27 -6.99 2.54
C ASP A 381 -19.87 -8.32 1.88
N ALA A 382 -19.47 -8.23 0.61
CA ALA A 382 -18.98 -9.38 -0.14
C ALA A 382 -17.68 -9.93 0.44
N LEU A 383 -16.84 -9.08 1.02
CA LEU A 383 -15.56 -9.50 1.59
C LEU A 383 -15.79 -10.25 2.90
N GLU A 384 -16.75 -9.81 3.73
CA GLU A 384 -17.09 -10.50 4.98
C GLU A 384 -17.64 -11.92 4.71
N LEU A 385 -18.56 -12.07 3.75
CA LEU A 385 -19.04 -13.39 3.32
C LEU A 385 -17.89 -14.28 2.83
N CYS A 386 -17.01 -13.75 1.98
CA CYS A 386 -15.86 -14.50 1.48
C CYS A 386 -14.85 -14.84 2.59
N ASN A 387 -14.67 -13.98 3.59
CA ASN A 387 -13.81 -14.24 4.75
C ASN A 387 -14.39 -15.35 5.64
N TYR A 388 -15.71 -15.38 5.81
CA TYR A 388 -16.39 -16.49 6.47
C TYR A 388 -16.14 -17.81 5.72
N LEU A 389 -16.37 -17.83 4.40
CA LEU A 389 -16.11 -19.02 3.57
C LEU A 389 -14.64 -19.46 3.63
N ALA A 390 -13.71 -18.51 3.64
CA ALA A 390 -12.28 -18.80 3.71
C ALA A 390 -11.91 -19.46 5.04
N LYS A 391 -12.51 -19.02 6.15
CA LYS A 391 -12.31 -19.64 7.46
C LYS A 391 -12.80 -21.09 7.47
N GLU A 392 -13.99 -21.36 6.94
CA GLU A 392 -14.55 -22.72 6.84
C GLU A 392 -13.69 -23.63 5.94
N ALA A 393 -13.12 -23.07 4.87
CA ALA A 393 -12.23 -23.78 3.94
C ALA A 393 -10.76 -23.86 4.41
N LEU A 394 -10.43 -23.35 5.60
CA LEU A 394 -9.06 -23.26 6.14
C LEU A 394 -8.08 -22.53 5.18
N GLU A 395 -8.56 -21.52 4.45
CA GLU A 395 -7.73 -20.68 3.58
C GLU A 395 -6.95 -19.61 4.39
N PRO A 396 -5.88 -19.03 3.82
CA PRO A 396 -5.15 -17.91 4.40
C PRO A 396 -6.04 -16.74 4.83
N ALA A 397 -5.72 -16.19 6.01
CA ALA A 397 -6.37 -14.99 6.54
C ALA A 397 -6.11 -13.77 5.63
N SER A 398 -6.99 -12.77 5.67
CA SER A 398 -6.91 -11.63 4.75
C SER A 398 -5.62 -10.82 4.92
N GLN A 399 -5.14 -10.67 6.16
CA GLN A 399 -3.87 -10.02 6.47
C GLN A 399 -2.68 -10.73 5.80
N GLU A 400 -2.73 -12.07 5.74
CA GLU A 400 -1.69 -12.85 5.09
C GLU A 400 -1.65 -12.56 3.59
N LEU A 401 -2.79 -12.63 2.91
CA LEU A 401 -2.90 -12.35 1.46
C LEU A 401 -2.46 -10.93 1.10
N LEU A 402 -2.84 -9.94 1.92
CA LEU A 402 -2.41 -8.55 1.74
C LEU A 402 -0.86 -8.42 1.82
N SER A 403 -0.21 -9.24 2.65
CA SER A 403 1.24 -9.20 2.88
C SER A 403 2.10 -10.04 1.91
N GLN A 404 1.57 -11.15 1.39
CA GLN A 404 2.35 -12.17 0.66
C GLN A 404 3.04 -11.66 -0.62
N HIS A 405 2.46 -10.67 -1.32
CA HIS A 405 3.02 -10.16 -2.58
C HIS A 405 4.13 -9.09 -2.41
N GLY A 406 4.54 -8.76 -1.19
CA GLY A 406 5.66 -7.85 -0.92
C GLY A 406 7.01 -8.54 -0.68
N GLN A 407 7.02 -9.80 -0.23
CA GLN A 407 8.25 -10.45 0.23
C GLN A 407 8.99 -11.27 -0.84
N ARG A 408 8.33 -11.69 -1.92
CA ARG A 408 8.98 -12.52 -2.95
C ARG A 408 9.86 -11.74 -3.94
N GLN A 409 9.70 -10.42 -4.07
CA GLN A 409 10.48 -9.62 -5.05
C GLN A 409 11.49 -8.64 -4.43
N LEU A 410 11.50 -8.44 -3.10
CA LEU A 410 12.37 -7.45 -2.45
C LEU A 410 13.08 -8.05 -1.23
N ARG A 411 13.98 -9.03 -1.44
CA ARG A 411 15.12 -9.24 -0.53
C ARG A 411 16.28 -8.33 -0.98
N GLY A 412 16.12 -7.03 -0.73
CA GLY A 412 17.23 -6.08 -0.63
C GLY A 412 17.58 -5.83 0.84
N PRO A 413 18.78 -5.31 1.15
CA PRO A 413 19.24 -5.14 2.53
C PRO A 413 18.39 -4.10 3.27
N ARG A 414 17.93 -4.44 4.48
CA ARG A 414 17.24 -3.53 5.40
C ARG A 414 18.21 -2.45 5.90
N THR A 415 17.82 -1.17 5.78
CA THR A 415 18.43 -0.07 6.53
C THR A 415 17.42 0.63 7.45
N LEU A 416 17.98 1.34 8.44
CA LEU A 416 17.47 1.64 9.77
C LEU A 416 16.41 2.77 9.84
N ARG A 417 15.59 2.69 10.91
CA ARG A 417 14.62 3.70 11.35
C ARG A 417 15.31 4.97 11.84
N HIS A 418 14.77 6.14 11.47
CA HIS A 418 14.90 7.38 12.24
C HIS A 418 13.52 7.90 12.64
N ALA A 419 13.45 8.47 13.86
CA ALA A 419 12.25 8.97 14.51
C ALA A 419 12.26 10.51 14.59
N GLY A 420 11.06 11.10 14.52
CA GLY A 420 10.73 12.41 15.07
C GLY A 420 10.67 13.58 14.07
N SER A 421 9.46 13.95 13.63
CA SER A 421 9.18 15.27 13.08
C SER A 421 7.75 15.73 13.40
N PRO A 422 7.49 17.01 13.75
CA PRO A 422 6.20 17.51 14.23
C PRO A 422 5.15 17.75 13.13
N ALA A 423 5.41 17.36 11.88
CA ALA A 423 4.47 17.53 10.76
C ALA A 423 3.32 16.48 10.74
N GLY A 424 3.20 15.66 11.79
CA GLY A 424 2.25 14.56 11.90
C GLY A 424 0.78 14.93 12.12
N ALA A 425 0.44 16.16 12.52
CA ALA A 425 -0.91 16.47 13.00
C ALA A 425 -2.01 16.55 11.91
N LEU A 426 -1.67 16.92 10.67
CA LEU A 426 -2.61 16.94 9.53
C LEU A 426 -2.67 15.58 8.81
N LEU A 427 -1.56 14.84 8.81
CA LEU A 427 -1.47 13.46 8.28
C LEU A 427 -2.06 12.42 9.24
N GLU A 428 -2.08 12.68 10.55
CA GLU A 428 -2.81 11.86 11.52
C GLU A 428 -4.33 11.85 11.26
N GLY A 429 -4.90 12.85 10.59
CA GLY A 429 -6.31 12.83 10.19
C GLY A 429 -6.61 11.78 9.11
N LEU A 430 -5.76 11.71 8.06
CA LEU A 430 -5.86 10.73 6.98
C LEU A 430 -5.41 9.33 7.43
N VAL A 431 -4.36 9.24 8.25
CA VAL A 431 -3.85 7.97 8.80
C VAL A 431 -4.72 7.45 9.94
N ARG A 432 -5.40 8.29 10.74
CA ARG A 432 -6.39 7.82 11.73
C ARG A 432 -7.69 7.37 11.07
N ALA A 433 -8.14 8.02 9.99
CA ALA A 433 -9.27 7.52 9.19
C ALA A 433 -8.97 6.10 8.66
N GLU A 434 -7.75 5.85 8.16
CA GLU A 434 -7.31 4.52 7.73
C GLU A 434 -7.01 3.55 8.90
N SER A 435 -6.61 4.03 10.09
CA SER A 435 -6.46 3.19 11.29
C SER A 435 -7.79 2.80 11.93
N THR A 436 -8.85 3.60 11.78
CA THR A 436 -10.22 3.20 12.14
C THR A 436 -10.80 2.23 11.12
N ASP A 437 -10.50 2.42 9.83
CA ASP A 437 -10.87 1.46 8.80
C ASP A 437 -10.15 0.12 9.02
N GLY A 438 -8.85 0.09 9.30
CA GLY A 438 -8.10 -1.12 9.64
C GLY A 438 -8.50 -1.79 10.96
N LYS A 439 -9.12 -1.06 11.90
CA LYS A 439 -9.66 -1.62 13.16
C LYS A 439 -11.06 -2.20 12.99
N SER A 440 -11.86 -1.70 12.04
CA SER A 440 -13.12 -2.32 11.62
C SER A 440 -12.91 -3.73 11.05
N TRP A 441 -11.79 -3.96 10.35
CA TRP A 441 -11.41 -5.28 9.80
C TRP A 441 -10.75 -6.24 10.81
N ASN A 442 -10.63 -5.85 12.08
CA ASN A 442 -9.90 -6.60 13.09
C ASN A 442 -10.86 -7.04 14.22
N THR A 443 -11.67 -8.06 13.97
CA THR A 443 -12.32 -8.82 15.05
C THR A 443 -11.24 -9.61 15.79
N GLN A 444 -10.60 -8.96 16.76
CA GLN A 444 -9.90 -9.68 17.83
C GLN A 444 -10.94 -10.56 18.55
N GLY A 445 -10.80 -11.87 18.37
CA GLY A 445 -11.47 -12.85 19.21
C GLY A 445 -10.99 -12.66 20.65
N GLN A 446 -11.81 -12.01 21.47
CA GLN A 446 -11.74 -12.17 22.90
C GLN A 446 -12.63 -13.36 23.26
N ASP A 447 -11.98 -14.44 23.71
CA ASP A 447 -12.60 -15.48 24.52
C ASP A 447 -13.18 -14.83 25.78
N SER A 448 -14.49 -14.66 25.80
CA SER A 448 -15.24 -14.41 27.02
C SER A 448 -16.14 -15.62 27.24
N ARG A 449 -15.73 -16.49 28.17
CA ARG A 449 -16.60 -17.49 28.77
C ARG A 449 -17.75 -16.76 29.49
N CYS A 450 -18.97 -17.01 29.06
CA CYS A 450 -20.18 -17.05 29.87
C CYS A 450 -21.07 -18.15 29.32
#